data_AF-A0A416U2C1-F1
#
_entry.id   AF-A0A416U2C1-F1
#
_cell.length_a   1.000
_cell.length_b   1.000
_cell.length_c   1.000
_cell.angle_alpha   90.00
_cell.angle_beta   90.00
_cell.angle_gamma   90.00
#
_symmetry.space_group_name_H-M   'P 1'
#
loop_
_entity.id
_entity.type
_entity.pdbx_description
1 polymer ?
#
loop_
_entity_poly.entity_id
_entity_poly.type
_entity_poly.pdbx_seq_one_letter_code
_entity_poly.pdbx_strand_id
1 'polypeptide(L)'
;MRGILTDSIQEKAVAFLDRTISQKELRLYPYIDYSIKNACQGWSYSKMDEEEIEILNRLYDERHIIYSPEKIIVTRNFYNYMQDVLAMGYVEEFI
;
A
#
# COMPACT_ATOMS: atom_id res chain seq x y z
N MET A 1 4.20 17.23 5.27
CA MET A 1 5.28 16.19 5.38
C MET A 1 4.68 14.87 4.89
N ARG A 2 5.28 14.23 3.89
CA ARG A 2 4.68 13.09 3.15
C ARG A 2 4.87 11.77 3.88
N GLY A 3 3.93 10.84 3.72
CA GLY A 3 4.01 9.52 4.34
C GLY A 3 3.98 9.55 5.87
N ILE A 4 3.22 10.50 6.42
CA ILE A 4 2.86 10.54 7.85
C ILE A 4 1.53 9.84 8.03
N LEU A 5 1.49 8.96 9.00
CA LEU A 5 0.28 8.30 9.45
C LEU A 5 -0.55 9.27 10.28
N THR A 6 -1.77 9.56 9.85
CA THR A 6 -2.73 10.44 10.53
C THR A 6 -3.93 9.62 11.03
N ASP A 7 -4.71 10.21 11.94
CA ASP A 7 -5.94 9.59 12.44
C ASP A 7 -6.93 9.31 11.30
N SER A 8 -7.08 10.24 10.34
CA SER A 8 -7.93 10.05 9.17
C SER A 8 -7.49 8.88 8.28
N ILE A 9 -6.18 8.65 8.12
CA ILE A 9 -5.66 7.49 7.40
C ILE A 9 -5.95 6.20 8.18
N GLN A 10 -5.83 6.23 9.51
CA GLN A 10 -6.18 5.08 10.34
C GLN A 10 -7.66 4.75 10.30
N GLU A 11 -8.54 5.74 10.35
CA GLU A 11 -9.99 5.56 10.20
C GLU A 11 -10.33 4.92 8.84
N LYS A 12 -9.68 5.40 7.76
CA LYS A 12 -9.82 4.82 6.42
C LYS A 12 -9.34 3.36 6.38
N ALA A 13 -8.20 3.08 7.01
CA ALA A 13 -7.65 1.73 7.11
C ALA A 13 -8.59 0.80 7.87
N VAL A 14 -9.08 1.20 9.04
CA VAL A 14 -10.04 0.41 9.83
C VAL A 14 -11.32 0.16 9.04
N ALA A 15 -11.85 1.18 8.34
CA ALA A 15 -13.07 1.03 7.57
C ALA A 15 -12.94 0.07 6.37
N PHE A 16 -11.74 -0.08 5.80
CA PHE A 16 -11.52 -0.90 4.60
C PHE A 16 -10.86 -2.26 4.90
N LEU A 17 -9.83 -2.28 5.75
CA LEU A 17 -9.02 -3.44 6.12
C LEU A 17 -9.47 -4.13 7.41
N ASP A 18 -10.41 -3.53 8.16
CA ASP A 18 -10.80 -3.98 9.51
C ASP A 18 -9.63 -4.01 10.52
N ARG A 19 -8.59 -3.20 10.26
CA ARG A 19 -7.43 -3.03 11.14
C ARG A 19 -6.72 -1.70 10.91
N THR A 20 -5.88 -1.34 11.87
CA THR A 20 -4.91 -0.25 11.70
C THR A 20 -3.73 -0.67 10.83
N ILE A 21 -3.04 0.31 10.27
CA ILE A 21 -1.81 0.12 9.49
C ILE A 21 -0.62 0.76 10.19
N SER A 22 0.59 0.27 9.92
CA SER A 22 1.81 0.94 10.38
C SER A 22 2.21 2.08 9.45
N GLN A 23 3.09 2.97 9.91
CA GLN A 23 3.67 3.98 9.03
C GLN A 23 4.50 3.34 7.89
N LYS A 24 5.06 2.16 8.11
CA LYS A 24 5.80 1.41 7.10
C LYS A 24 4.88 0.85 6.02
N GLU A 25 3.73 0.29 6.40
CA GLU A 25 2.71 -0.15 5.45
C GLU A 25 2.18 1.01 4.60
N LEU A 26 1.88 2.16 5.24
CA LEU A 26 1.55 3.39 4.50
C LEU A 26 2.63 3.75 3.47
N ARG A 27 3.90 3.61 3.84
CA ARG A 27 5.05 3.92 2.97
C ARG A 27 5.32 2.88 1.90
N LEU A 28 4.75 1.69 2.01
CA LEU A 28 4.85 0.64 0.99
C LEU A 28 3.85 0.88 -0.16
N TYR A 29 2.72 1.54 0.11
CA TYR A 29 1.70 1.82 -0.89
C TYR A 29 2.19 2.58 -2.14
N PRO A 30 2.99 3.66 -2.06
CA PRO A 30 3.55 4.31 -3.26
C PRO A 30 4.40 3.37 -4.11
N TYR A 31 5.13 2.46 -3.47
CA TYR A 31 5.97 1.49 -4.17
C TYR A 31 5.14 0.44 -4.90
N ILE A 32 4.08 -0.07 -4.25
CA ILE A 32 3.10 -0.97 -4.88
C ILE A 32 2.43 -0.25 -6.07
N ASP A 33 1.96 0.99 -5.87
CA ASP A 33 1.30 1.79 -6.90
C ASP A 33 2.19 2.04 -8.12
N TYR A 34 3.44 2.45 -7.88
CA TYR A 34 4.43 2.61 -8.94
C TYR A 34 4.64 1.29 -9.70
N SER A 35 4.82 0.17 -8.98
CA SER A 35 5.09 -1.13 -9.59
C SER A 35 3.95 -1.57 -10.51
N ILE A 36 2.70 -1.51 -10.04
CA ILE A 36 1.56 -1.97 -10.85
C ILE A 36 1.29 -1.08 -12.08
N LYS A 37 1.51 0.24 -11.98
CA LYS A 37 1.31 1.17 -13.10
C LYS A 37 2.40 1.07 -14.17
N ASN A 38 3.59 0.59 -13.80
CA ASN A 38 4.73 0.44 -14.69
C ASN A 38 4.97 -1.02 -15.10
N ALA A 39 3.91 -1.83 -15.22
CA ALA A 39 3.99 -3.24 -15.63
C ALA A 39 4.98 -4.08 -14.78
N CYS A 40 5.01 -3.82 -13.46
CA CYS A 40 5.93 -4.41 -12.48
C CYS A 40 7.42 -4.09 -12.70
N GLN A 41 7.76 -3.11 -13.56
CA GLN A 41 9.12 -2.59 -13.64
C GLN A 41 9.50 -1.90 -12.33
N GLY A 42 10.59 -2.36 -11.70
CA GLY A 42 11.05 -1.87 -10.40
C GLY A 42 10.54 -2.67 -9.20
N TRP A 43 9.61 -3.61 -9.39
CA TRP A 43 9.27 -4.61 -8.38
C TRP A 43 10.49 -5.50 -8.11
N SER A 44 10.89 -5.63 -6.84
CA SER A 44 12.08 -6.37 -6.46
C SER A 44 11.93 -6.93 -5.06
N TYR A 45 11.38 -8.14 -4.96
CA TYR A 45 11.21 -8.84 -3.69
C TYR A 45 12.52 -8.98 -2.89
N SER A 46 13.64 -9.20 -3.57
CA SER A 46 14.97 -9.31 -2.93
C SER A 46 15.49 -8.04 -2.26
N LYS A 47 14.85 -6.89 -2.49
CA LYS A 47 15.22 -5.61 -1.87
C LYS A 47 14.32 -5.24 -0.70
N MET A 48 13.28 -6.04 -0.44
CA MET A 48 12.37 -5.82 0.68
C MET A 48 12.96 -6.34 1.97
N ASP A 49 12.69 -5.64 3.05
CA ASP A 49 12.99 -6.14 4.39
C ASP A 49 11.87 -7.05 4.94
N GLU A 50 12.14 -7.66 6.09
CA GLU A 50 11.25 -8.63 6.73
C GLU A 50 9.87 -8.03 7.05
N GLU A 51 9.81 -6.80 7.52
CA GLU A 51 8.56 -6.13 7.88
C GLU A 51 7.72 -5.80 6.63
N GLU A 52 8.36 -5.39 5.54
CA GLU A 52 7.68 -5.20 4.25
C GLU A 52 7.10 -6.52 3.73
N ILE A 53 7.85 -7.62 3.87
CA ILE A 53 7.39 -8.96 3.50
C ILE A 53 6.20 -9.39 4.37
N GLU A 54 6.22 -9.13 5.68
CA GLU A 54 5.09 -9.41 6.58
C GLU A 54 3.82 -8.62 6.18
N ILE A 55 3.98 -7.35 5.80
CA ILE A 55 2.88 -6.53 5.30
C ILE A 55 2.30 -7.14 4.02
N LEU A 56 3.14 -7.57 3.08
CA LEU A 56 2.68 -8.21 1.83
C LEU A 56 1.98 -9.55 2.10
N ASN A 57 2.52 -10.38 3.00
CA ASN A 57 1.87 -11.63 3.41
C ASN A 57 0.47 -11.36 3.96
N ARG A 58 0.34 -10.36 4.84
CA ARG A 58 -0.96 -10.00 5.42
C ARG A 58 -1.95 -9.52 4.36
N LEU A 59 -1.54 -8.62 3.46
CA LEU A 59 -2.38 -8.15 2.36
C LEU A 59 -2.79 -9.30 1.40
N TYR A 60 -1.93 -10.31 1.26
CA TYR A 60 -2.23 -11.51 0.49
C TYR A 60 -3.28 -12.39 1.18
N ASP A 61 -3.11 -12.65 2.48
CA ASP A 61 -4.05 -13.43 3.29
C ASP A 61 -5.44 -12.76 3.36
N GLU A 62 -5.45 -11.41 3.39
CA GLU A 62 -6.65 -10.56 3.31
C GLU A 62 -7.25 -10.50 1.88
N ARG A 63 -6.64 -11.17 0.90
CA ARG A 63 -7.06 -11.24 -0.51
C ARG A 63 -7.09 -9.89 -1.23
N HIS A 64 -6.30 -8.94 -0.77
CA HIS A 64 -6.16 -7.63 -1.41
C HIS A 64 -5.18 -7.66 -2.58
N ILE A 65 -4.17 -8.52 -2.49
CA ILE A 65 -3.11 -8.66 -3.49
C ILE A 65 -2.81 -10.14 -3.81
N ILE A 66 -2.16 -10.35 -4.95
CA ILE A 66 -1.39 -11.56 -5.26
C ILE A 66 0.02 -11.07 -5.61
N TYR A 67 1.04 -11.65 -4.99
CA TYR A 67 2.42 -11.28 -5.30
C TYR A 67 3.33 -12.49 -5.42
N SER A 68 4.47 -12.26 -6.06
CA SER A 68 5.54 -13.22 -6.29
C SER A 68 6.85 -12.43 -6.41
N PRO A 69 8.02 -13.09 -6.47
CA PRO A 69 9.28 -12.38 -6.68
C PRO A 69 9.31 -11.49 -7.92
N GLU A 70 8.53 -11.82 -8.96
CA GLU A 70 8.57 -11.14 -10.28
C GLU A 70 7.48 -10.09 -10.47
N LYS A 71 6.36 -10.20 -9.75
CA LYS A 71 5.20 -9.31 -9.95
C LYS A 71 4.31 -9.19 -8.73
N ILE A 72 3.56 -8.10 -8.69
CA ILE A 72 2.45 -7.87 -7.78
C ILE A 72 1.19 -7.49 -8.58
N ILE A 73 0.05 -8.01 -8.14
CA ILE A 73 -1.28 -7.79 -8.72
C ILE A 73 -2.18 -7.37 -7.57
N VAL A 74 -3.00 -6.33 -7.78
CA VAL A 74 -3.91 -5.81 -6.75
C VAL A 74 -5.37 -5.96 -7.20
N THR A 75 -6.27 -6.15 -6.25
CA THR A 75 -7.72 -6.06 -6.53
C THR A 75 -8.12 -4.60 -6.83
N ARG A 76 -9.22 -4.40 -7.58
CA ARG A 76 -9.72 -3.05 -7.85
C ARG A 76 -10.13 -2.30 -6.58
N ASN A 77 -10.71 -3.00 -5.61
CA ASN A 77 -11.13 -2.40 -4.34
C ASN A 77 -9.92 -1.91 -3.54
N PHE A 78 -8.89 -2.76 -3.41
CA PHE A 78 -7.66 -2.35 -2.72
C PHE A 78 -6.93 -1.23 -3.46
N TYR A 79 -6.91 -1.27 -4.80
CA TYR A 79 -6.35 -0.17 -5.59
C TYR A 79 -7.02 1.17 -5.29
N ASN A 80 -8.36 1.22 -5.28
CA ASN A 80 -9.10 2.44 -4.97
C ASN A 80 -8.79 2.94 -3.54
N TYR A 81 -8.83 2.03 -2.55
CA TYR A 81 -8.44 2.35 -1.17
C TYR A 81 -7.02 2.94 -1.10
N MET A 82 -6.06 2.31 -1.78
CA MET A 82 -4.68 2.76 -1.83
C MET A 82 -4.57 4.16 -2.45
N GLN A 83 -5.31 4.46 -3.53
CA GLN A 83 -5.29 5.81 -4.11
C GLN A 83 -5.84 6.86 -3.14
N ASP A 84 -6.90 6.56 -2.40
CA ASP A 84 -7.45 7.47 -1.38
C ASP A 84 -6.41 7.74 -0.28
N VAL A 85 -5.77 6.69 0.24
CA VAL A 85 -4.73 6.81 1.26
C VAL A 85 -3.52 7.60 0.74
N LEU A 86 -3.12 7.38 -0.52
CA LEU A 86 -2.02 8.11 -1.14
C LEU A 86 -2.35 9.60 -1.33
N ALA A 87 -3.58 9.92 -1.72
CA ALA A 87 -4.03 11.31 -1.79
C ALA A 87 -3.92 11.98 -0.42
N MET A 88 -4.47 11.34 0.62
CA MET A 88 -4.44 11.85 2.00
C MET A 88 -3.02 11.97 2.59
N GLY A 89 -2.12 11.04 2.27
CA GLY A 89 -0.81 10.94 2.90
C GLY A 89 0.35 11.59 2.13
N TYR A 90 0.20 11.84 0.82
CA TYR A 90 1.30 12.25 -0.06
C TYR A 90 1.00 13.46 -0.95
N VAL A 91 -0.26 13.76 -1.22
CA VAL A 91 -0.64 14.84 -2.13
C VAL A 91 -0.98 16.09 -1.33
N GLU A 92 -0.44 17.22 -1.77
CA GLU A 92 -0.84 18.53 -1.25
C GLU A 92 -2.04 19.00 -2.06
N GLU A 93 -3.17 19.20 -1.39
CA GLU A 93 -4.37 19.72 -2.03
C GLU A 93 -4.24 21.23 -2.25
N PHE A 94 -4.63 21.68 -3.44
CA PHE A 94 -4.82 23.09 -3.73
C PHE A 94 -6.26 23.45 -3.40
N ILE A 95 -6.45 24.29 -2.38
CA ILE A 95 -7.76 24.78 -1.90
C ILE A 95 -7.98 26.19 -2.41
#